data_AF-A0A382Q777-F1
#
_entry.id   AF-A0A382Q777-F1
#
_cell.length_a   1.000
_cell.length_b   1.000
_cell.length_c   1.000
_cell.angle_alpha   90.00
_cell.angle_beta   90.00
_cell.angle_gamma   90.00
#
_symmetry.space_group_name_H-M   'P 1'
#
loop_
_entity.id
_entity.type
_entity.pdbx_description
1 polymer ?
#
loop_
_entity_poly.entity_id
_entity_poly.type
_entity_poly.pdbx_seq_one_letter_code
_entity_poly.pdbx_strand_id
1 'polypeptide(L)'
;VFSRIKKEGKFVLSSGVKSNYSYDYSLLSDSMNEAYCSLLKQRLDIWQSKHSKFDVIVGCETEGIRIGYVLSKLITLPFYIMPKKST
;
A
#
# COMPACT_ATOMS: atom_id res chain seq x y z
N VAL A 1 10.42 -6.59 0.94
CA VAL A 1 9.32 -6.22 1.87
C VAL A 1 9.92 -6.16 3.26
N PHE A 2 9.60 -5.13 4.05
CA PHE A 2 10.25 -4.90 5.34
C PHE A 2 9.90 -6.00 6.35
N SER A 3 10.91 -6.58 7.01
CA SER A 3 10.73 -7.60 8.05
C SER A 3 9.93 -7.08 9.24
N ARG A 4 10.10 -5.79 9.58
CA ARG A 4 9.46 -5.14 10.75
C ARG A 4 7.93 -5.12 10.72
N ILE A 5 7.32 -5.10 9.54
CA ILE A 5 5.85 -5.10 9.42
C ILE A 5 5.28 -6.51 9.32
N LYS A 6 6.13 -7.53 9.16
CA LYS A 6 5.69 -8.93 9.10
C LYS A 6 5.60 -9.47 10.52
N LYS A 7 4.40 -9.90 10.92
CA LYS A 7 4.16 -10.64 12.15
C LYS A 7 4.06 -12.12 11.81
N GLU A 8 4.97 -12.94 12.33
CA GLU A 8 4.88 -14.40 12.25
C GLU A 8 3.94 -14.91 13.35
N GLY A 9 3.15 -15.95 13.08
CA GLY A 9 2.18 -16.49 14.02
C GLY A 9 0.97 -17.11 13.31
N LYS A 10 0.01 -17.64 14.07
CA LYS A 10 -1.21 -18.23 13.48
C LYS A 10 -2.30 -17.17 13.38
N PHE A 11 -2.64 -16.78 12.16
CA PHE A 11 -3.67 -15.79 11.85
C PHE A 11 -4.82 -16.42 11.06
N VAL A 12 -6.03 -15.90 11.24
CA VAL A 12 -7.17 -16.14 10.35
C VAL A 12 -7.49 -14.80 9.70
N LEU A 13 -7.33 -14.72 8.38
CA LEU A 13 -7.58 -13.50 7.60
C LEU A 13 -9.09 -13.23 7.52
N SER A 14 -9.47 -12.01 7.14
CA SER A 14 -10.89 -11.63 6.96
C SER A 14 -11.63 -12.51 5.96
N SER A 15 -10.91 -13.16 5.04
CA SER A 15 -11.44 -14.16 4.10
C SER A 15 -11.66 -15.55 4.72
N GLY A 16 -11.34 -15.77 6.00
CA GLY A 16 -11.34 -17.08 6.67
C GLY A 16 -10.10 -17.94 6.41
N VAL A 17 -9.17 -17.46 5.57
CA VAL A 17 -7.93 -18.18 5.23
C VAL A 17 -6.97 -18.18 6.41
N LYS A 18 -6.44 -19.36 6.77
CA LYS A 18 -5.38 -19.50 7.77
C LYS A 18 -4.03 -19.07 7.17
N SER A 19 -3.29 -18.23 7.89
CA SER A 19 -1.97 -17.77 7.50
C SER A 19 -0.98 -17.90 8.66
N ASN A 20 0.27 -18.24 8.34
CA ASN A 20 1.37 -18.27 9.32
C ASN A 20 2.04 -16.89 9.51
N TYR A 21 1.55 -15.88 8.80
CA TYR A 21 2.02 -14.51 8.93
C TYR A 21 0.91 -13.50 8.62
N SER A 22 1.10 -12.28 9.11
CA SER A 22 0.29 -11.12 8.74
C SER A 22 1.19 -9.90 8.54
N TYR A 23 0.70 -8.91 7.80
CA TYR A 23 1.38 -7.63 7.63
C TYR A 23 0.63 -6.52 8.35
N ASP A 24 1.35 -5.80 9.21
CA ASP A 24 0.82 -4.65 9.94
C ASP A 24 1.43 -3.36 9.37
N TYR A 25 0.70 -2.76 8.43
CA TYR A 25 1.13 -1.53 7.75
C TYR A 25 1.08 -0.29 8.65
N SER A 26 0.44 -0.36 9.82
CA SER A 26 0.48 0.73 10.81
C SER A 26 1.91 0.94 11.36
N LEU A 27 2.74 -0.10 11.33
CA LEU A 27 4.12 -0.10 11.82
C LEU A 27 5.14 0.44 10.79
N LEU A 28 4.70 0.86 9.61
CA LEU A 28 5.59 1.57 8.68
C LEU A 28 5.99 2.92 9.29
N SER A 29 7.29 3.16 9.43
CA SER A 29 7.79 4.54 9.61
C SER A 29 7.71 5.30 8.30
N ASP A 30 7.90 6.63 8.35
CA ASP A 30 7.80 7.45 7.14
C ASP A 30 8.91 7.11 6.13
N SER A 31 10.16 6.91 6.58
CA SER A 31 11.25 6.45 5.71
C SER A 31 11.00 5.07 5.11
N MET A 32 10.34 4.16 5.85
CA MET A 32 9.94 2.86 5.31
C MET A 32 8.83 3.01 4.27
N ASN A 33 7.90 3.95 4.48
CA ASN A 33 6.84 4.24 3.51
C ASN A 33 7.41 4.84 2.22
N GLU A 34 8.38 5.75 2.30
CA GLU A 34 9.08 6.31 1.14
C GLU A 34 9.82 5.23 0.35
N ALA A 35 10.58 4.37 1.04
CA ALA A 35 11.28 3.25 0.42
C ALA A 35 10.29 2.23 -0.16
N TYR A 36 9.16 1.98 0.51
CA TYR A 36 8.06 1.16 -0.01
C TYR A 36 7.49 1.76 -1.31
N CYS A 37 7.20 3.05 -1.33
CA CYS A 37 6.64 3.76 -2.48
C CYS A 37 7.61 3.77 -3.66
N SER A 38 8.91 3.89 -3.41
CA SER A 38 9.95 3.79 -4.44
C SER A 38 9.95 2.43 -5.13
N LEU A 39 9.87 1.35 -4.35
CA LEU A 39 9.76 -0.01 -4.88
C LEU A 39 8.42 -0.22 -5.61
N LEU A 40 7.33 0.32 -5.05
CA LEU A 40 6.00 0.21 -5.63
C LEU A 40 5.94 0.92 -6.99
N LYS A 41 6.50 2.12 -7.10
CA LYS A 41 6.60 2.85 -8.37
C LYS A 41 7.29 2.03 -9.45
N GLN A 42 8.43 1.41 -9.16
CA GLN A 42 9.13 0.56 -10.14
C GLN A 42 8.22 -0.57 -10.66
N ARG A 43 7.45 -1.22 -9.78
CA ARG A 43 6.51 -2.28 -10.17
C ARG A 43 5.35 -1.74 -11.00
N LEU A 44 4.83 -0.57 -10.64
CA LEU A 44 3.77 0.10 -11.38
C LEU A 44 4.24 0.57 -12.75
N ASP A 45 5.50 1.03 -12.88
CA ASP A 45 6.10 1.40 -14.16
C ASP A 45 6.23 0.19 -15.08
N ILE A 46 6.67 -0.96 -14.55
CA ILE A 46 6.69 -2.24 -15.28
C ILE A 46 5.28 -2.64 -15.71
N TRP A 47 4.30 -2.53 -14.82
CA TRP A 47 2.92 -2.84 -15.16
C TRP A 47 2.38 -1.93 -16.27
N GLN A 48 2.56 -0.61 -16.15
CA GLN A 48 2.16 0.40 -17.15
C GLN A 48 2.95 0.32 -18.47
N SER A 49 4.01 -0.49 -18.56
CA SER A 49 4.66 -0.78 -19.85
C SER A 49 3.84 -1.76 -20.71
N LYS A 50 2.94 -2.52 -20.07
CA LYS A 50 2.07 -3.52 -20.70
C LYS A 50 0.58 -3.12 -20.69
N HIS A 51 0.27 -2.03 -20.01
CA HIS A 51 -1.09 -1.57 -19.73
C HIS A 51 -1.16 -0.04 -19.84
N SER A 52 -2.36 0.53 -19.71
CA SER A 52 -2.56 1.99 -19.76
C SER A 52 -1.94 2.71 -18.56
N LYS A 53 -1.70 4.01 -18.73
CA LYS A 53 -1.23 4.88 -17.65
C LYS A 53 -2.31 5.06 -16.58
N PHE A 54 -1.87 5.30 -15.35
CA PHE A 54 -2.74 5.75 -14.27
C PHE A 54 -2.90 7.27 -14.31
N ASP A 55 -4.12 7.74 -14.12
CA ASP A 55 -4.43 9.17 -14.09
C ASP A 55 -4.55 9.72 -12.66
N VAL A 56 -4.79 8.84 -11.68
CA VAL A 56 -5.04 9.22 -10.28
C VAL A 56 -4.53 8.15 -9.32
N ILE A 57 -4.24 8.56 -8.08
CA ILE A 57 -3.97 7.64 -6.96
C ILE A 57 -5.06 7.82 -5.91
N VAL A 58 -5.64 6.69 -5.46
CA VAL A 58 -6.69 6.66 -4.46
C VAL A 58 -6.19 5.92 -3.22
N GLY A 59 -6.16 6.60 -2.07
CA GLY A 59 -5.83 6.02 -0.78
C GLY A 59 -7.07 5.58 -0.03
N CYS A 60 -7.22 4.28 0.21
CA CYS A 60 -8.27 3.75 1.09
C CYS A 60 -7.92 3.99 2.56
N GLU A 61 -8.90 4.36 3.38
CA GLU A 61 -8.70 4.44 4.83
C GLU A 61 -8.37 3.07 5.46
N THR A 62 -7.44 2.98 6.41
CA THR A 62 -6.73 4.10 7.09
C THR A 62 -5.30 4.25 6.56
N GLU A 63 -4.53 3.16 6.56
CA GLU A 63 -3.11 3.11 6.22
C GLU A 63 -2.85 3.40 4.73
N GLY A 64 -3.83 3.09 3.88
CA GLY A 64 -3.76 3.34 2.44
C GLY A 64 -3.66 4.83 2.10
N ILE A 65 -4.14 5.74 2.97
CA ILE A 65 -3.96 7.18 2.79
C ILE A 65 -2.47 7.55 2.89
N ARG A 66 -1.78 7.09 3.94
CA ARG A 66 -0.35 7.41 4.16
C ARG A 66 0.51 6.94 3.01
N ILE A 67 0.28 5.71 2.53
CA ILE A 67 1.02 5.13 1.41
C ILE A 67 0.67 5.88 0.12
N GLY A 68 -0.63 6.04 -0.17
CA GLY A 68 -1.11 6.68 -1.38
C GLY A 68 -0.65 8.13 -1.54
N TYR A 69 -0.60 8.89 -0.45
CA TYR A 69 -0.13 10.28 -0.45
C TYR A 69 1.36 10.41 -0.76
N VAL A 70 2.21 9.50 -0.25
CA VAL A 70 3.64 9.51 -0.58
C VAL A 70 3.85 9.07 -2.03
N LEU A 71 3.12 8.04 -2.47
CA LEU A 71 3.18 7.57 -3.85
C LEU A 71 2.73 8.64 -4.85
N SER A 72 1.70 9.43 -4.52
CA SER A 72 1.18 10.46 -5.42
C SER A 72 2.17 11.58 -5.67
N LYS A 73 2.95 11.96 -4.66
CA LYS A 73 4.07 12.90 -4.82
C LYS A 73 5.17 12.33 -5.70
N LEU A 74 5.46 11.03 -5.56
CA LEU A 74 6.54 10.37 -6.29
C LEU A 74 6.21 10.15 -7.78
N ILE A 75 4.94 9.91 -8.11
CA ILE A 75 4.47 9.68 -9.49
C ILE A 75 3.89 10.98 -10.11
N THR A 76 3.73 12.03 -9.31
CA THR A 76 3.17 13.33 -9.72
C THR A 76 1.75 13.18 -10.31
N LEU A 77 0.88 12.48 -9.57
CA LEU A 77 -0.53 12.31 -9.94
C LEU A 77 -1.46 12.91 -8.87
N PRO A 78 -2.68 13.35 -9.25
CA PRO A 78 -3.71 13.72 -8.31
C PRO A 78 -3.98 12.62 -7.28
N PHE A 79 -4.20 13.02 -6.03
CA PHE A 79 -4.47 12.13 -4.91
C PHE A 79 -5.87 12.33 -4.36
N TYR A 80 -6.60 11.23 -4.19
CA TYR A 80 -7.92 11.20 -3.59
C TYR A 80 -7.97 10.23 -2.41
N ILE A 81 -8.85 10.52 -1.47
CA ILE A 81 -9.12 9.65 -0.32
C ILE A 81 -10.45 8.96 -0.55
N MET A 82 -10.47 7.64 -0.39
CA MET A 82 -11.70 6.88 -0.34
C MET A 82 -11.99 6.49 1.11
N PRO A 83 -13.01 7.11 1.75
CA PRO A 83 -13.37 6.79 3.12
C PRO A 83 -13.90 5.36 3.20
N LYS A 84 -13.66 4.70 4.33
CA LYS A 84 -14.21 3.37 4.55
C LYS A 84 -15.73 3.50 4.62
N LYS A 85 -16.47 2.75 3.80
CA LYS A 85 -17.93 2.67 3.97
C LYS A 85 -18.21 2.16 5.38
N SER A 86 -18.87 2.96 6.20
CA SER A 86 -19.52 2.47 7.43
C SER A 86 -20.58 1.45 7.01
N THR A 87 -20.24 0.17 7.13
CA THR A 87 -21.22 -0.93 7.17
C THR A 87 -21.98 -0.90 8.48
#